data_AF-A0A364N3H3-F1
#
_entry.id   AF-A0A364N3H3-F1
#
_cell.length_a   1.000
_cell.length_b   1.000
_cell.length_c   1.000
_cell.angle_alpha   90.00
_cell.angle_beta   90.00
_cell.angle_gamma   90.00
#
_symmetry.space_group_name_H-M   'P 1'
#
loop_
_entity.id
_entity.type
_entity.pdbx_description
1 polymer ?
#
loop_
_entity_poly.entity_id
_entity_poly.type
_entity_poly.pdbx_seq_one_letter_code
_entity_poly.pdbx_strand_id
1 'polypeptide(L)'
;MKLVSTILLTTQIVGIALGCTQYKIGYKSKSTACELDGNTWRNHCRDLLFQYTQYTEQHDGRLGKDMTQDVSCDPCDWKNQHCYCTVSFWRFREWLGTEIPTMKHDSWVLDGNNPAGQIGSKTVDCD
;
A
#
# COMPACT_ATOMS: atom_id res chain seq x y z
N MET A 1 16.08 -57.46 -9.31
CA MET A 1 15.30 -56.34 -9.87
C MET A 1 14.40 -55.83 -8.73
N LYS A 2 14.83 -55.01 -7.76
CA LYS A 2 15.31 -53.62 -7.79
C LYS A 2 14.62 -52.78 -8.86
N LEU A 3 13.46 -52.21 -8.53
CA LEU A 3 12.91 -50.95 -9.06
C LEU A 3 11.52 -50.69 -8.44
N VAL A 4 11.47 -50.46 -7.12
CA VAL A 4 10.27 -49.91 -6.43
C VAL A 4 10.65 -48.61 -5.72
N SER A 5 11.67 -47.90 -6.20
CA SER A 5 12.26 -46.73 -5.54
C SER A 5 12.17 -45.46 -6.39
N THR A 6 11.07 -45.23 -7.11
CA THR A 6 11.03 -44.09 -8.06
C THR A 6 9.72 -43.34 -8.15
N ILE A 7 8.89 -43.31 -7.10
CA ILE A 7 7.81 -42.30 -7.02
C ILE A 7 7.66 -41.76 -5.58
N LEU A 8 8.80 -41.52 -4.92
CA LEU A 8 8.90 -40.73 -3.69
C LEU A 8 9.81 -39.52 -3.94
N LEU A 9 9.69 -38.90 -5.10
CA LEU A 9 10.28 -37.59 -5.40
C LEU A 9 9.24 -36.76 -6.14
N THR A 10 8.58 -35.87 -5.41
CA THR A 10 8.28 -34.47 -5.78
C THR A 10 7.24 -33.86 -4.82
N THR A 11 7.37 -34.11 -3.51
CA THR A 11 7.18 -33.03 -2.53
C THR A 11 8.41 -32.12 -2.57
N GLN A 12 8.81 -31.71 -3.77
CA GLN A 12 9.57 -30.47 -3.88
C GLN A 12 8.51 -29.42 -3.68
N ILE A 13 8.49 -28.88 -2.48
CA ILE A 13 7.91 -27.58 -2.20
C ILE A 13 8.51 -26.68 -3.26
N VAL A 14 7.78 -26.52 -4.37
CA VAL A 14 7.96 -25.40 -5.26
C VAL A 14 7.79 -24.25 -4.31
N GLY A 15 8.90 -23.60 -3.96
CA GLY A 15 8.87 -22.27 -3.40
C GLY A 15 8.14 -21.47 -4.46
N ILE A 16 6.81 -21.42 -4.34
CA ILE A 16 6.01 -20.45 -5.04
C ILE A 16 6.55 -19.18 -4.42
N ALA A 17 7.53 -18.56 -5.09
CA ALA A 17 7.82 -17.16 -4.88
C ALA A 17 6.48 -16.50 -5.16
N LEU A 18 5.71 -16.30 -4.09
CA LEU A 18 4.41 -15.70 -4.18
C LEU A 18 4.72 -14.30 -4.68
N GLY A 19 4.26 -14.02 -5.88
CA GLY A 19 4.54 -12.77 -6.53
C GLY A 19 3.71 -11.68 -5.88
N CYS A 20 4.35 -10.71 -5.24
CA CYS A 20 3.68 -9.53 -4.76
C CYS A 20 3.64 -8.47 -5.85
N THR A 21 2.59 -7.66 -5.83
CA THR A 21 2.43 -6.52 -6.72
C THR A 21 2.61 -5.21 -5.95
N GLN A 22 2.83 -4.12 -6.68
CA GLN A 22 3.00 -2.79 -6.11
C GLN A 22 1.73 -1.99 -6.32
N TYR A 23 1.15 -1.50 -5.23
CA TYR A 23 -0.08 -0.71 -5.27
C TYR A 23 0.09 0.62 -4.55
N LYS A 24 -0.80 1.56 -4.83
CA LYS A 24 -0.94 2.81 -4.08
C LYS A 24 -2.39 3.17 -3.85
N ILE A 25 -2.61 4.10 -2.94
CA ILE A 25 -3.89 4.77 -2.71
C ILE A 25 -3.64 6.22 -2.33
N GLY A 26 -4.36 7.15 -2.96
CA GLY A 26 -4.25 8.58 -2.76
C GLY A 26 -5.35 9.15 -1.88
N TYR A 27 -4.97 10.09 -1.04
CA TYR A 27 -5.83 10.89 -0.19
C TYR A 27 -5.56 12.38 -0.38
N LYS A 28 -6.58 13.20 -0.16
CA LYS A 28 -6.54 14.66 -0.16
C LYS A 28 -6.94 15.20 1.20
N SER A 29 -6.36 16.32 1.61
CA SER A 29 -6.74 17.01 2.84
C SER A 29 -8.21 17.44 2.81
N LYS A 30 -8.94 17.22 3.90
CA LYS A 30 -10.32 17.72 4.03
C LYS A 30 -10.37 19.24 4.18
N SER A 31 -9.41 19.80 4.91
CA SER A 31 -9.27 21.24 5.06
C SER A 31 -8.32 21.82 4.01
N THR A 32 -8.47 23.11 3.76
CA THR A 32 -7.51 23.90 3.01
C THR A 32 -6.16 23.88 3.72
N ALA A 33 -5.10 23.59 2.97
CA ALA A 33 -3.72 23.52 3.46
C ALA A 33 -2.74 23.70 2.30
N CYS A 34 -1.55 24.23 2.56
CA CYS A 34 -0.51 24.39 1.54
C CYS A 34 0.85 23.87 1.99
N GLU A 35 1.87 24.07 1.14
CA GLU A 35 3.27 23.68 1.38
C GLU A 35 3.85 24.11 2.74
N LEU A 36 3.42 25.24 3.31
CA LEU A 36 3.86 25.68 4.64
C LEU A 36 3.36 24.75 5.78
N ASP A 37 2.25 24.05 5.56
CA ASP A 37 1.68 23.10 6.52
C ASP A 37 2.25 21.68 6.34
N GLY A 38 3.15 21.46 5.37
CA GLY A 38 3.57 20.14 4.91
C GLY A 38 4.09 19.21 6.01
N ASN A 39 4.75 19.75 7.04
CA ASN A 39 5.22 18.94 8.18
C ASN A 39 4.07 18.37 9.01
N THR A 40 3.03 19.17 9.26
CA THR A 40 1.82 18.72 9.97
C THR A 40 1.11 17.63 9.18
N TRP A 41 0.93 17.85 7.87
CA TRP A 41 0.29 16.87 6.99
C TRP A 41 1.11 15.60 6.80
N ARG A 42 2.45 15.68 6.84
CA ARG A 42 3.31 14.50 6.89
C ARG A 42 3.05 13.64 8.12
N ASN A 43 2.83 14.25 9.29
CA ASN A 43 2.47 13.49 10.49
C ASN A 43 1.11 12.82 10.34
N HIS A 44 0.10 13.53 9.83
CA HIS A 44 -1.20 12.92 9.55
C HIS A 44 -1.15 11.80 8.50
N CYS A 45 -0.27 11.89 7.51
CA CYS A 45 -0.09 10.83 6.52
C CYS A 45 0.64 9.60 7.13
N ARG A 46 1.53 9.82 8.10
CA ARG A 46 2.11 8.73 8.91
C ARG A 46 1.08 8.05 9.80
N ASP A 47 0.15 8.80 10.39
CA ASP A 47 -0.96 8.22 11.16
C ASP A 47 -1.83 7.33 10.28
N LEU A 48 -2.11 7.77 9.04
CA LEU A 48 -2.82 6.96 8.04
C LEU A 48 -2.04 5.70 7.64
N LEU A 49 -0.73 5.80 7.43
CA LEU A 49 0.13 4.64 7.17
C LEU A 49 0.09 3.65 8.34
N PHE A 50 0.11 4.15 9.58
CA PHE A 50 -0.01 3.31 10.78
C PHE A 50 -1.33 2.54 10.83
N GLN A 51 -2.46 3.15 10.42
CA GLN A 51 -3.73 2.43 10.32
C GLN A 51 -3.67 1.28 9.32
N TYR A 52 -2.98 1.45 8.18
CA TYR A 52 -2.74 0.35 7.23
C TYR A 52 -1.83 -0.75 7.79
N THR A 53 -0.81 -0.38 8.57
CA THR A 53 0.03 -1.34 9.30
C THR A 53 -0.80 -2.17 10.27
N GLN A 54 -1.68 -1.54 11.06
CA GLN A 54 -2.55 -2.28 11.97
C GLN A 54 -3.53 -3.19 11.20
N TYR A 55 -4.08 -2.71 10.09
CA TYR A 55 -4.96 -3.52 9.25
C TYR A 55 -4.25 -4.75 8.70
N THR A 56 -3.06 -4.59 8.11
CA THR A 56 -2.33 -5.70 7.49
C THR A 56 -1.94 -6.76 8.51
N GLU A 57 -1.56 -6.36 9.74
CA GLU A 57 -1.25 -7.28 10.84
C GLU A 57 -2.46 -8.13 11.25
N GLN A 58 -3.66 -7.56 11.16
CA GLN A 58 -4.92 -8.27 11.47
C GLN A 58 -5.43 -9.12 10.29
N HIS A 59 -4.85 -8.99 9.10
CA HIS A 59 -5.33 -9.59 7.84
C HIS A 59 -4.20 -10.34 7.11
N ASP A 60 -3.46 -11.18 7.84
CA ASP A 60 -2.43 -12.09 7.31
C ASP A 60 -1.32 -11.42 6.48
N GLY A 61 -1.02 -10.16 6.77
CA GLY A 61 -0.02 -9.37 6.05
C GLY A 61 -0.44 -9.03 4.62
N ARG A 62 -1.74 -8.98 4.31
CA ARG A 62 -2.28 -8.77 2.96
C ARG A 62 -1.68 -7.58 2.22
N LEU A 63 -1.51 -6.44 2.90
CA LEU A 63 -0.98 -5.22 2.28
C LEU A 63 0.56 -5.20 2.18
N GLY A 64 1.22 -6.27 2.64
CA GLY A 64 2.66 -6.34 2.80
C GLY A 64 3.15 -5.64 4.07
N LYS A 65 4.42 -5.91 4.42
CA LYS A 65 5.12 -5.21 5.53
C LYS A 65 5.82 -3.94 5.06
N ASP A 66 6.16 -3.89 3.78
CA ASP A 66 6.86 -2.78 3.16
C ASP A 66 5.85 -1.78 2.59
N MET A 67 5.53 -0.79 3.41
CA MET A 67 4.60 0.29 3.08
C MET A 67 5.27 1.63 3.36
N THR A 68 5.08 2.58 2.45
CA THR A 68 5.62 3.93 2.58
C THR A 68 4.53 4.96 2.37
N GLN A 69 4.74 6.15 2.92
CA GLN A 69 3.89 7.30 2.68
C GLN A 69 4.69 8.44 2.06
N ASP A 70 4.06 9.17 1.16
CA ASP A 70 4.57 10.41 0.58
C ASP A 70 3.53 11.52 0.70
N VAL A 71 3.99 12.75 0.92
CA VAL A 71 3.14 13.94 1.04
C VAL A 71 3.62 15.03 0.11
N SER A 72 2.68 15.52 -0.70
CA SER A 72 2.82 16.75 -1.48
C SER A 72 1.75 17.74 -1.07
N CYS A 73 2.03 19.04 -1.19
CA CYS A 73 1.06 20.08 -0.91
C CYS A 73 1.09 21.11 -2.02
N ASP A 74 -0.08 21.70 -2.30
CA ASP A 74 -0.20 22.80 -3.23
C ASP A 74 0.53 24.04 -2.68
N PRO A 75 1.07 24.91 -3.56
CA PRO A 75 1.60 26.21 -3.18
C PRO A 75 0.56 27.09 -2.46
N CYS A 76 1.02 27.93 -1.52
CA CYS A 76 0.12 28.76 -0.71
C CYS A 76 -0.53 29.91 -1.49
N ASP A 77 -0.03 30.24 -2.67
CA ASP A 77 -0.58 31.28 -3.55
C ASP A 77 -1.69 30.76 -4.49
N TRP A 78 -1.97 29.46 -4.47
CA TRP A 78 -3.06 28.85 -5.24
C TRP A 78 -4.41 29.03 -4.54
N LYS A 79 -5.49 29.03 -5.33
CA LYS A 79 -6.86 29.01 -4.80
C LYS A 79 -7.28 27.58 -4.49
N ASN A 80 -7.83 27.34 -3.30
CA ASN A 80 -8.28 26.01 -2.84
C ASN A 80 -7.12 25.01 -2.74
N GLN A 81 -6.02 25.43 -2.13
CA GLN A 81 -4.87 24.60 -1.84
C GLN A 81 -5.23 23.38 -0.97
N HIS A 82 -4.65 22.24 -1.32
CA HIS A 82 -4.74 21.02 -0.53
C HIS A 82 -3.36 20.39 -0.34
N CYS A 83 -3.28 19.50 0.66
CA CYS A 83 -2.22 18.51 0.74
C CYS A 83 -2.74 17.16 0.27
N TYR A 84 -1.84 16.34 -0.24
CA TYR A 84 -2.10 15.01 -0.76
C TYR A 84 -1.18 14.01 -0.08
N CYS A 85 -1.73 12.86 0.26
CA CYS A 85 -1.02 11.76 0.90
C CYS A 85 -1.16 10.53 0.00
N THR A 86 -0.04 9.97 -0.44
CA THR A 86 -0.02 8.70 -1.17
C THR A 86 0.58 7.64 -0.26
N VAL A 87 -0.19 6.58 -0.01
CA VAL A 87 0.32 5.37 0.65
C VAL A 87 0.62 4.34 -0.42
N SER A 88 1.85 3.85 -0.44
CA SER A 88 2.34 2.82 -1.36
C SER A 88 2.55 1.50 -0.62
N PHE A 89 2.09 0.41 -1.23
CA PHE A 89 2.19 -0.98 -0.79
C PHE A 89 3.15 -1.69 -1.73
N TRP A 90 4.39 -1.92 -1.31
CA TRP A 90 5.43 -2.44 -2.20
C TRP A 90 5.36 -3.96 -2.39
N ARG A 91 4.77 -4.66 -1.41
CA ARG A 91 4.65 -6.12 -1.38
C ARG A 91 3.20 -6.54 -1.13
N PHE A 92 2.28 -6.08 -1.98
CA PHE A 92 0.85 -6.37 -1.87
C PHE A 92 0.54 -7.81 -2.31
N ARG A 93 -0.20 -8.55 -1.48
CA ARG A 93 -0.54 -9.96 -1.70
C ARG A 93 -1.90 -10.11 -2.38
N GLU A 94 -1.93 -9.95 -3.69
CA GLU A 94 -3.18 -9.89 -4.47
C GLU A 94 -4.04 -11.16 -4.39
N TRP A 95 -3.46 -12.32 -4.11
CA TRP A 95 -4.21 -13.57 -3.91
C TRP A 95 -5.03 -13.61 -2.61
N LEU A 96 -4.79 -12.68 -1.66
CA LEU A 96 -5.62 -12.48 -0.48
C LEU A 96 -6.75 -11.45 -0.73
N GLY A 97 -6.84 -10.93 -1.95
CA GLY A 97 -7.84 -9.99 -2.43
C GLY A 97 -7.23 -8.72 -3.03
N THR A 98 -7.92 -8.16 -4.01
CA THR A 98 -7.41 -7.08 -4.86
C THR A 98 -7.82 -5.67 -4.43
N GLU A 99 -8.80 -5.56 -3.54
CA GLU A 99 -9.30 -4.26 -3.06
C GLU A 99 -8.42 -3.70 -1.94
N ILE A 100 -8.10 -2.41 -1.99
CA ILE A 100 -7.44 -1.72 -0.87
C ILE A 100 -8.53 -1.11 0.01
N PRO A 101 -8.60 -1.45 1.31
CA PRO A 101 -9.58 -0.87 2.20
C PRO A 101 -9.38 0.63 2.30
N THR A 102 -10.48 1.39 2.25
CA THR A 102 -10.41 2.82 2.53
C THR A 102 -10.41 3.03 4.04
N MET A 103 -9.43 3.80 4.52
CA MET A 103 -9.32 4.13 5.94
C MET A 103 -10.09 5.40 6.26
N LYS A 104 -10.85 5.35 7.36
CA LYS A 104 -11.47 6.55 7.92
C LYS A 104 -10.41 7.33 8.69
N HIS A 105 -10.21 8.58 8.32
CA HIS A 105 -9.25 9.47 8.98
C HIS A 105 -9.85 10.86 9.14
N ASP A 106 -9.48 11.57 10.20
CA ASP A 106 -10.05 12.89 10.49
C ASP A 106 -9.59 13.94 9.48
N SER A 107 -8.31 13.93 9.13
CA SER A 107 -7.70 14.90 8.21
C SER A 107 -7.81 14.58 6.71
N TRP A 108 -8.03 13.30 6.34
CA TRP A 108 -7.91 12.83 4.95
C TRP A 108 -9.24 12.33 4.37
N VAL A 109 -9.46 12.57 3.08
CA VAL A 109 -10.51 11.97 2.26
C VAL A 109 -9.87 11.34 1.03
N LEU A 110 -10.49 10.33 0.42
CA LEU A 110 -9.98 9.76 -0.82
C LEU A 110 -9.81 10.83 -1.90
N ASP A 111 -8.68 10.80 -2.59
CA ASP A 111 -8.48 11.63 -3.77
C ASP A 111 -8.99 10.88 -5.01
N GLY A 112 -10.10 11.36 -5.57
CA GLY A 112 -10.65 10.79 -6.80
C GLY A 112 -9.72 10.90 -8.01
N ASN A 113 -8.74 11.82 -7.98
CA ASN A 113 -7.76 11.99 -9.05
C ASN A 113 -6.55 11.05 -8.91
N ASN A 114 -6.34 10.47 -7.72
CA ASN A 114 -5.27 9.51 -7.45
C ASN A 114 -5.86 8.25 -6.78
N PRO A 115 -6.72 7.51 -7.50
CA PRO A 115 -7.44 6.38 -6.93
C PRO A 115 -6.50 5.23 -6.54
N ALA A 116 -7.04 4.30 -5.75
CA ALA A 116 -6.36 3.06 -5.45
C ALA A 116 -6.04 2.29 -6.74
N GLY A 117 -4.80 1.80 -6.86
CA GLY A 117 -4.41 1.09 -8.07
C GLY A 117 -2.96 0.64 -8.07
N GLN A 118 -2.64 -0.20 -9.05
CA GLN A 118 -1.31 -0.75 -9.23
C GLN A 118 -0.34 0.34 -9.73
N ILE A 119 0.86 0.42 -9.16
CA ILE A 119 1.91 1.40 -9.57
C ILE A 119 2.57 0.95 -10.89
N GLY A 120 2.59 -0.35 -11.16
CA GLY A 120 3.09 -0.92 -12.42
C GLY A 120 2.95 -2.44 -12.45
N SER A 121 3.22 -3.06 -13.60
CA SER A 121 3.02 -4.51 -13.81
C SER A 121 4.13 -5.39 -13.23
N LYS A 122 5.07 -4.83 -12.46
CA LYS A 122 6.21 -5.57 -11.93
C LYS A 122 5.80 -6.37 -10.70
N THR A 123 6.08 -7.66 -10.75
CA THR A 123 5.99 -8.56 -9.61
C THR A 123 7.32 -8.55 -8.83
N VAL A 124 7.24 -8.56 -7.51
CA VAL A 124 8.38 -8.62 -6.59
C VAL A 124 8.22 -9.80 -5.64
N ASP A 125 9.32 -10.21 -4.99
CA ASP A 125 9.24 -11.17 -3.89
C ASP A 125 8.39 -10.58 -2.76
N CYS A 126 7.63 -11.42 -2.07
CA CYS A 126 6.82 -11.01 -0.92
C CYS A 126 7.56 -11.00 0.40
N ASP A 127 8.72 -11.68 0.49
CA ASP A 127 9.52 -11.82 1.72
C ASP A 127 10.87 -11.07 1.65
#